data_AF-A0A4Q2A802-F1
#
_entry.id   AF-A0A4Q2A802-F1
#
_cell.length_a   1.000
_cell.length_b   1.000
_cell.length_c   1.000
_cell.angle_alpha   90.00
_cell.angle_beta   90.00
_cell.angle_gamma   90.00
#
_symmetry.space_group_name_H-M   'P 1'
#
loop_
_entity.id
_entity.type
_entity.pdbx_description
1 polymer ?
#
loop_
_entity_poly.entity_id
_entity_poly.type
_entity_poly.pdbx_seq_one_letter_code
_entity_poly.pdbx_strand_id
1 'polypeptide(L)'
;MEFLKLSIVFGTVIAIAQGIQIFIRHSRRQYDYSFFTARGFWLAAVGINLTWWGYVGWGTALLHHEPTWAGLVLMAMGLAVVIRLIYENVRNTAPIYGVPGSILQLALFFPVAIYGIPLLAITFLFLLIVTFKAGPAWFSDRK
;
A
#
# COMPACT_ATOMS: atom_id res chain seq x y z
N MET A 1 -12.74 -22.82 24.13
CA MET A 1 -12.94 -22.76 22.66
C MET A 1 -12.26 -21.53 22.05
N GLU A 2 -12.43 -20.32 22.61
CA GLU A 2 -11.83 -19.09 22.06
C GLU A 2 -10.29 -19.06 22.09
N PHE A 3 -9.66 -19.52 23.17
CA PHE A 3 -8.19 -19.62 23.25
C PHE A 3 -7.57 -20.52 22.16
N LEU A 4 -8.24 -21.62 21.81
CA LEU A 4 -7.74 -22.56 20.80
C LEU A 4 -7.84 -21.94 19.39
N LYS A 5 -8.91 -21.18 19.11
CA LYS A 5 -9.04 -20.34 17.91
C LYS A 5 -7.94 -19.28 17.85
N LEU A 6 -7.68 -18.55 18.94
CA LEU A 6 -6.64 -17.53 19.00
C LEU A 6 -5.26 -18.11 18.74
N SER A 7 -4.93 -19.25 19.33
CA SER A 7 -3.65 -19.94 19.10
C SER A 7 -3.47 -20.41 17.66
N ILE A 8 -4.54 -20.90 17.01
CA ILE A 8 -4.50 -21.29 15.59
C ILE A 8 -4.27 -20.06 14.70
N VAL A 9 -4.97 -18.96 14.96
CA VAL A 9 -4.77 -17.70 14.22
C VAL A 9 -3.35 -17.19 14.42
N PHE A 10 -2.86 -17.16 15.66
CA PHE A 10 -1.53 -16.67 15.98
C PHE A 10 -0.43 -17.53 15.35
N GLY A 11 -0.56 -18.86 15.41
CA GLY A 11 0.36 -19.80 14.76
C GLY A 11 0.37 -19.62 13.24
N THR A 12 -0.81 -19.41 12.63
CA THR A 12 -0.93 -19.14 11.19
C THR A 12 -0.23 -17.84 10.81
N VAL A 13 -0.43 -16.77 11.58
CA VAL A 13 0.23 -15.48 11.34
C VAL A 13 1.75 -15.60 11.45
N ILE A 14 2.26 -16.31 12.47
CA ILE A 14 3.70 -16.54 12.64
C ILE A 14 4.27 -17.34 11.46
N ALA A 15 3.59 -18.42 11.06
CA ALA A 15 4.04 -19.26 9.94
C ALA A 15 4.12 -18.46 8.63
N ILE A 16 3.11 -17.63 8.36
CA ILE A 16 3.11 -16.71 7.22
C ILE A 16 4.28 -15.72 7.34
N ALA A 17 4.45 -15.08 8.49
CA ALA A 17 5.53 -14.11 8.71
C ALA A 17 6.92 -14.72 8.51
N GLN A 18 7.16 -15.94 8.99
CA GLN A 18 8.43 -16.64 8.78
C GLN A 18 8.64 -17.02 7.32
N GLY A 19 7.61 -17.51 6.63
CA GLY A 19 7.69 -17.82 5.20
C GLY A 19 8.07 -16.59 4.37
N ILE A 20 7.49 -15.43 4.71
CA ILE A 20 7.81 -14.14 4.10
C ILE A 20 9.26 -13.76 4.35
N GLN A 21 9.73 -13.84 5.59
CA GLN A 21 11.12 -13.49 5.94
C GLN A 21 12.14 -14.38 5.23
N ILE A 22 11.87 -15.69 5.14
CA ILE A 22 12.72 -16.64 4.42
C ILE A 22 12.75 -16.28 2.93
N PHE A 23 11.61 -15.98 2.33
CA PHE A 23 11.51 -15.58 0.92
C PHE A 23 12.29 -14.29 0.62
N ILE A 24 12.16 -13.28 1.49
CA ILE A 24 12.91 -12.02 1.38
C ILE A 24 14.41 -12.27 1.52
N ARG A 25 14.82 -13.06 2.52
CA ARG A 25 16.23 -13.36 2.77
C ARG A 25 16.85 -14.15 1.62
N HIS A 26 16.10 -15.07 1.03
CA HIS A 26 16.53 -15.86 -0.12
C HIS A 26 16.67 -14.97 -1.35
N SER A 27 15.65 -14.15 -1.67
CA SER A 27 15.70 -13.21 -2.78
C SER A 27 16.85 -12.22 -2.67
N ARG A 28 17.08 -11.66 -1.47
CA ARG A 28 18.17 -10.70 -1.23
C ARG A 28 19.54 -11.34 -1.40
N ARG A 29 19.72 -12.59 -0.96
CA ARG A 29 21.02 -13.30 -1.12
C ARG A 29 21.30 -13.69 -2.57
N GLN A 30 20.28 -14.03 -3.34
CA GLN A 30 20.47 -14.59 -4.67
C GLN A 30 20.46 -13.54 -5.79
N TYR A 31 19.72 -12.44 -5.60
CA TYR A 31 19.53 -11.43 -6.65
C TYR A 31 20.00 -10.03 -6.25
N ASP A 32 20.50 -9.84 -5.03
CA ASP A 32 20.85 -8.54 -4.44
C ASP A 32 19.73 -7.48 -4.58
N TYR A 33 18.49 -7.95 -4.75
CA TYR A 33 17.32 -7.12 -4.99
C TYR A 33 16.39 -7.17 -3.78
N SER A 34 16.02 -5.99 -3.29
CA SER A 34 14.99 -5.85 -2.25
C SER A 34 13.66 -5.52 -2.91
N PHE A 35 12.69 -6.42 -2.82
CA PHE A 35 11.30 -6.16 -3.25
C PHE A 35 10.67 -4.99 -2.46
N PHE A 36 11.04 -4.85 -1.18
CA PHE A 36 10.51 -3.83 -0.29
C PHE A 36 11.36 -2.56 -0.35
N THR A 37 11.20 -1.78 -1.42
CA THR A 37 11.83 -0.46 -1.57
C THR A 37 10.79 0.65 -1.39
N ALA A 38 11.23 1.86 -1.02
CA ALA A 38 10.35 3.03 -0.95
C ALA A 38 9.63 3.29 -2.28
N ARG A 39 10.33 3.11 -3.41
CA ARG A 39 9.74 3.24 -4.75
C ARG A 39 8.66 2.17 -5.01
N GLY A 40 8.95 0.91 -4.67
CA GLY A 40 7.97 -0.17 -4.77
C GLY A 40 6.76 0.04 -3.87
N PHE A 41 6.95 0.62 -2.68
CA PHE A 41 5.86 1.01 -1.79
C PHE A 41 4.98 2.09 -2.42
N TRP A 42 5.56 3.18 -2.94
CA TRP A 42 4.79 4.25 -3.58
C TRP A 42 4.03 3.77 -4.82
N LEU A 43 4.66 2.96 -5.67
CA LEU A 43 3.98 2.38 -6.84
C LEU A 43 2.83 1.46 -6.43
N ALA A 44 3.04 0.58 -5.45
CA ALA A 44 1.98 -0.28 -4.93
C ALA A 44 0.85 0.54 -4.29
N ALA A 45 1.18 1.54 -3.49
CA ALA A 45 0.23 2.41 -2.83
C ALA A 45 -0.65 3.17 -3.83
N VAL A 46 -0.03 3.78 -4.86
CA VAL A 46 -0.74 4.50 -5.92
C VAL A 46 -1.62 3.53 -6.72
N GLY A 47 -1.08 2.39 -7.13
CA GLY A 47 -1.82 1.38 -7.88
C GLY A 47 -3.03 0.85 -7.12
N ILE A 48 -2.85 0.51 -5.83
CA ILE A 48 -3.91 0.03 -4.94
C ILE A 48 -4.98 1.10 -4.75
N ASN A 49 -4.59 2.34 -4.42
CA ASN A 49 -5.55 3.42 -4.20
C ASN A 49 -6.35 3.75 -5.47
N LEU A 50 -5.70 3.92 -6.62
CA LEU A 50 -6.39 4.21 -7.88
C LEU A 50 -7.37 3.09 -8.26
N THR A 51 -6.97 1.83 -8.06
CA THR A 51 -7.83 0.68 -8.33
C THR A 51 -9.02 0.64 -7.37
N TRP A 52 -8.78 0.86 -6.07
CA TRP A 52 -9.82 0.84 -5.05
C TRP A 52 -10.83 1.98 -5.24
N TRP A 53 -10.36 3.21 -5.37
CA TRP A 53 -11.22 4.37 -5.60
C TRP A 53 -11.92 4.32 -6.96
N GLY A 54 -11.27 3.77 -7.99
CA GLY A 54 -11.90 3.50 -9.28
C GLY A 54 -13.04 2.48 -9.17
N TYR A 55 -12.85 1.41 -8.38
CA TYR A 55 -13.90 0.41 -8.13
C TYR A 55 -15.08 1.00 -7.35
N VAL A 56 -14.81 1.76 -6.29
CA VAL A 56 -15.84 2.47 -5.52
C VAL A 56 -16.59 3.47 -6.40
N GLY A 57 -15.87 4.27 -7.20
CA GLY A 57 -16.45 5.24 -8.13
C GLY A 57 -17.30 4.58 -9.22
N TRP A 58 -16.85 3.45 -9.76
CA TRP A 58 -17.62 2.67 -10.72
C TRP A 58 -18.89 2.09 -10.11
N GLY A 59 -18.79 1.49 -8.92
CA GLY A 59 -19.94 0.90 -8.22
C GLY A 59 -20.98 1.95 -7.81
N THR A 60 -20.53 3.10 -7.33
CA THR A 60 -21.42 4.22 -6.98
C THR A 60 -22.07 4.84 -8.21
N ALA A 61 -21.33 5.05 -9.30
CA ALA A 61 -21.91 5.55 -10.55
C ALA A 61 -22.94 4.57 -11.14
N LEU A 62 -22.69 3.26 -11.04
CA LEU A 62 -23.63 2.24 -11.48
C LEU A 62 -24.95 2.28 -10.68
N LEU A 63 -24.87 2.53 -9.38
CA LEU A 63 -26.04 2.67 -8.49
C LEU A 63 -26.83 3.96 -8.74
N HIS A 64 -26.17 5.04 -9.15
CA HIS A 64 -26.81 6.34 -9.40
C HIS A 64 -27.15 6.58 -10.88
N HIS A 65 -27.00 5.56 -11.74
CA HIS A 65 -27.17 5.68 -13.20
C HIS A 65 -26.32 6.79 -13.84
N GLU A 66 -25.16 7.06 -13.24
CA GLU A 66 -24.19 8.04 -13.71
C GLU A 66 -23.15 7.42 -14.64
N PRO A 67 -22.38 8.24 -15.38
CA PRO A 67 -21.37 7.75 -16.30
C PRO A 67 -20.26 6.94 -15.57
N THR A 68 -20.21 5.63 -15.84
CA THR A 68 -19.29 4.69 -15.18
C THR A 68 -17.85 4.73 -15.71
N TRP A 69 -17.63 5.41 -16.83
CA TRP A 69 -16.34 5.45 -17.54
C TRP A 69 -15.21 6.04 -16.68
N ALA A 70 -15.50 7.03 -15.83
CA ALA A 70 -14.49 7.64 -14.96
C ALA A 70 -13.90 6.63 -13.97
N GLY A 71 -14.74 5.80 -13.33
CA GLY A 71 -14.30 4.73 -12.44
C GLY A 71 -13.49 3.64 -13.16
N LEU A 72 -13.89 3.29 -14.39
CA LEU A 72 -13.15 2.34 -15.24
C LEU A 72 -11.77 2.87 -15.64
N VAL A 73 -11.66 4.15 -16.02
CA VAL A 73 -10.38 4.79 -16.35
C VAL A 73 -9.45 4.81 -15.14
N LEU A 74 -9.97 5.16 -13.96
CA LEU A 74 -9.23 5.13 -12.69
C LEU A 74 -8.71 3.72 -12.37
N MET A 75 -9.55 2.69 -12.51
CA MET A 75 -9.13 1.30 -12.34
C MET A 75 -8.05 0.90 -13.34
N ALA A 76 -8.20 1.26 -14.62
CA ALA A 76 -7.22 0.95 -15.65
C ALA A 76 -5.86 1.60 -15.37
N MET A 77 -5.85 2.85 -14.91
CA MET A 77 -4.63 3.55 -14.49
C MET A 77 -3.97 2.87 -13.29
N GLY A 78 -4.75 2.50 -12.27
CA GLY A 78 -4.25 1.76 -11.11
C GLY A 78 -3.61 0.43 -11.50
N LEU A 79 -4.28 -0.33 -12.38
CA LEU A 79 -3.79 -1.61 -12.88
C LEU A 79 -2.50 -1.44 -13.69
N ALA A 80 -2.39 -0.40 -14.52
CA ALA A 80 -1.17 -0.12 -15.27
C ALA A 80 0.04 0.15 -14.36
N VAL A 81 -0.16 0.86 -13.24
CA VAL A 81 0.88 1.09 -12.23
C VAL A 81 1.30 -0.22 -11.56
N VAL A 82 0.34 -1.08 -11.23
CA VAL A 82 0.62 -2.42 -10.65
C VAL A 82 1.38 -3.31 -11.64
N ILE A 83 0.99 -3.33 -12.91
CA ILE A 83 1.67 -4.09 -13.97
C ILE A 83 3.12 -3.59 -14.12
N ARG A 84 3.34 -2.28 -14.09
CA ARG A 84 4.69 -1.70 -14.15
C ARG A 84 5.55 -2.14 -12.95
N LEU A 85 4.98 -2.16 -11.75
CA LEU A 85 5.67 -2.63 -10.55
C LEU A 85 6.08 -4.11 -10.69
N ILE A 86 5.15 -4.96 -11.13
CA ILE A 86 5.41 -6.39 -11.36
C ILE A 86 6.51 -6.55 -12.42
N TYR A 87 6.46 -5.77 -13.50
CA TYR A 87 7.48 -5.78 -14.55
C TYR A 87 8.87 -5.37 -14.03
N GLU A 88 8.97 -4.28 -13.25
CA GLU A 88 10.23 -3.84 -12.63
C GLU A 88 10.80 -4.93 -11.72
N ASN A 89 9.95 -5.60 -10.94
CA ASN A 89 10.34 -6.69 -10.05
C ASN A 89 10.75 -7.98 -10.79
N VAL A 90 10.05 -8.36 -11.86
CA VAL A 90 10.37 -9.53 -12.68
C VAL A 90 11.68 -9.33 -13.44
N ARG A 91 11.90 -8.13 -14.00
CA ARG A 91 13.11 -7.78 -14.73
C ARG A 91 14.37 -7.94 -13.87
N ASN A 92 14.28 -7.66 -12.58
CA ASN A 92 15.44 -7.66 -11.68
C ASN A 92 15.69 -9.02 -10.97
N THR A 93 14.75 -9.98 -11.01
CA THR A 93 14.78 -11.15 -10.10
C THR A 93 14.40 -12.50 -10.75
N ALA A 94 14.14 -12.52 -12.06
CA ALA A 94 13.54 -13.63 -12.83
C ALA A 94 12.04 -13.87 -12.55
N PRO A 95 11.25 -14.32 -13.55
CA PRO A 95 9.78 -14.39 -13.44
C PRO A 95 9.26 -15.27 -12.31
N ILE A 96 9.95 -16.38 -12.06
CA ILE A 96 9.52 -17.40 -11.08
C ILE A 96 9.60 -16.91 -9.62
N TYR A 97 10.43 -15.90 -9.34
CA TYR A 97 10.55 -15.26 -8.02
C TYR A 97 9.96 -13.84 -8.02
N GLY A 98 10.00 -13.14 -9.16
CA GLY A 98 9.48 -11.78 -9.31
C GLY A 98 7.96 -11.67 -9.19
N VAL A 99 7.22 -12.64 -9.76
CA VAL A 99 5.75 -12.67 -9.66
C VAL A 99 5.28 -12.94 -8.23
N PRO A 100 5.69 -14.04 -7.54
CA PRO A 100 5.26 -14.26 -6.16
C PRO A 100 5.76 -13.18 -5.20
N GLY A 101 6.97 -12.63 -5.42
CA GLY A 101 7.47 -11.50 -4.64
C GLY A 101 6.62 -10.23 -4.78
N SER A 102 6.13 -9.94 -6.00
CA SER A 102 5.25 -8.79 -6.25
C SER A 102 3.85 -8.99 -5.67
N ILE A 103 3.30 -10.20 -5.76
CA ILE A 103 2.01 -10.56 -5.13
C ILE A 103 2.11 -10.35 -3.61
N LEU A 104 3.18 -10.85 -3.01
CA LEU A 104 3.41 -10.72 -1.58
C LEU A 104 3.59 -9.25 -1.16
N GLN A 105 4.34 -8.48 -1.95
CA GLN A 105 4.52 -7.05 -1.74
C GLN A 105 3.18 -6.29 -1.80
N LEU A 106 2.34 -6.57 -2.81
CA LEU A 106 1.02 -5.96 -2.93
C LEU A 106 0.12 -6.35 -1.76
N ALA A 107 0.09 -7.63 -1.37
CA ALA A 107 -0.73 -8.11 -0.26
C ALA A 107 -0.35 -7.45 1.07
N LEU A 108 0.95 -7.26 1.32
CA LEU A 108 1.44 -6.61 2.55
C LEU A 108 1.26 -5.10 2.53
N PHE A 109 1.40 -4.46 1.36
CA PHE A 109 1.20 -3.02 1.23
C PHE A 109 -0.26 -2.62 1.10
N PHE A 110 -1.17 -3.52 0.74
CA PHE A 110 -2.59 -3.22 0.59
C PHE A 110 -3.24 -2.65 1.86
N PRO A 111 -3.15 -3.27 3.05
CA PRO A 111 -3.72 -2.70 4.27
C PRO A 111 -3.07 -1.36 4.64
N VAL A 112 -1.75 -1.26 4.47
CA VAL A 112 -0.99 -0.04 4.78
C VAL A 112 -1.33 1.10 3.82
N ALA A 113 -1.55 0.80 2.54
CA ALA A 113 -1.90 1.78 1.53
C ALA A 113 -3.32 2.30 1.70
N ILE A 114 -4.25 1.46 2.14
CA ILE A 114 -5.65 1.86 2.36
C ILE A 114 -5.83 2.58 3.69
N TYR A 115 -5.20 2.10 4.77
CA TYR A 115 -5.42 2.69 6.11
C TYR A 115 -4.30 3.62 6.55
N GLY A 116 -3.04 3.26 6.26
CA GLY A 116 -1.87 4.01 6.69
C GLY A 116 -1.71 5.36 5.99
N ILE A 117 -1.97 5.43 4.68
CA ILE A 117 -1.85 6.70 3.92
C ILE A 117 -2.90 7.72 4.37
N PRO A 118 -4.20 7.37 4.49
CA PRO A 118 -5.19 8.30 5.05
C PRO A 118 -4.87 8.71 6.48
N LEU A 119 -4.40 7.79 7.33
CA LEU A 119 -4.01 8.11 8.71
C LEU A 119 -2.84 9.10 8.76
N LEU A 120 -1.82 8.91 7.91
CA LEU A 120 -0.70 9.84 7.77
C LEU A 120 -1.15 11.20 7.24
N ALA A 121 -2.05 11.23 6.25
CA ALA A 121 -2.61 12.47 5.72
C ALA A 121 -3.42 13.23 6.79
N ILE A 122 -4.24 12.54 7.57
CA ILE A 122 -4.99 13.13 8.70
C ILE A 122 -4.02 13.68 9.74
N THR A 123 -2.99 12.92 10.10
CA THR A 123 -1.97 13.35 11.06
C THR A 123 -1.23 14.58 10.56
N PHE A 124 -0.88 14.60 9.27
CA PHE A 124 -0.21 15.74 8.64
C PHE A 124 -1.11 16.99 8.62
N LEU A 125 -2.38 16.85 8.24
CA LEU A 125 -3.36 17.94 8.30
C LEU A 125 -3.53 18.48 9.72
N PHE A 126 -3.59 17.58 10.72
CA PHE A 126 -3.68 17.97 12.11
C PHE A 126 -2.44 18.75 12.56
N LEU A 127 -1.24 18.27 12.25
CA LEU A 127 0.02 18.97 12.54
C LEU A 127 0.09 20.32 11.84
N LEU A 128 -0.36 20.39 10.58
CA LEU A 128 -0.40 21.63 9.81
C LEU A 128 -1.32 22.65 10.51
N ILE A 129 -2.54 22.24 10.87
CA ILE A 129 -3.51 23.08 11.59
C ILE A 129 -2.94 23.52 12.93
N VAL A 130 -2.33 22.62 13.72
CA VAL A 130 -1.69 22.95 15.00
C VAL A 130 -0.57 23.96 14.81
N THR A 131 0.28 23.79 13.79
CA THR A 131 1.40 24.69 13.50
C THR A 131 0.92 26.08 13.08
N PHE A 132 -0.08 26.16 12.21
CA PHE A 132 -0.66 27.44 11.80
C PHE A 132 -1.47 28.11 12.93
N LYS A 133 -2.15 27.33 13.78
CA LYS A 133 -2.92 27.83 14.92
C LYS A 133 -2.03 28.23 16.11
N ALA A 134 -0.85 27.63 16.25
CA ALA A 134 0.12 27.99 17.29
C ALA A 134 0.79 29.35 17.02
N GLY A 135 0.70 29.89 15.79
CA GLY A 135 1.28 31.17 15.40
C GLY A 135 2.82 31.19 15.48
N PRO A 136 3.51 32.07 14.74
CA PRO A 136 4.94 32.24 14.94
C PRO A 136 5.16 32.81 16.34
N ALA A 137 5.84 32.04 17.21
CA ALA A 137 6.23 32.48 18.56
C ALA A 137 7.08 33.78 18.57
N TRP A 138 7.50 34.26 17.41
CA TRP A 138 8.31 35.46 17.23
C TRP A 138 7.56 36.79 17.47
N PHE A 139 6.22 36.79 17.47
CA PHE A 139 5.44 38.03 17.70
C PHE A 139 5.16 38.33 19.17
N SER A 140 5.56 37.47 20.12
CA SER A 140 5.20 37.62 21.54
C SER A 140 6.31 38.18 22.44
N ASP A 141 7.43 38.65 21.88
CA ASP A 141 8.58 39.16 22.65
C ASP A 141 8.88 40.64 22.35
N ARG A 142 7.83 41.46 22.28
CA ARG A 142 7.92 42.93 22.33
C ARG A 142 6.80 43.49 23.20
N LYS A 143 6.98 43.44 24.52
CA LYS A 143 6.37 44.39 25.45
C LYS A 143 7.41 44.77 26.50
#